data_AF-A0A183PW98-F1
#
_entry.id   AF-A0A183PW98-F1
#
_cell.length_a   1.000
_cell.length_b   1.000
_cell.length_c   1.000
_cell.angle_alpha   90.00
_cell.angle_beta   90.00
_cell.angle_gamma   90.00
#
_symmetry.space_group_name_H-M   'P 1'
#
loop_
_entity.id
_entity.type
_entity.pdbx_description
1 polymer ?
#
loop_
_entity_poly.entity_id
_entity_poly.type
_entity_poly.pdbx_seq_one_letter_code
_entity_poly.pdbx_strand_id
1 'polypeptide(L)'
;MERFSSLSFFHTVAQNTHFCTSVINHYLRFINWKRPQGCGCKYGSVVDWCGCSPLALNGPKDAELLCELTGKCLKPDYGLQPLFFARKFDSTIDLGIINFVVYKLLERSDVAVNLRNDNYYLENIYSKEEDSLIENPHRQTLYLALKCLSRKLIYQFLRNSNYNPDLLYVKSSLLNSFALFNATGWEEFYHIPSNELLNTWVNKRNIVPPLVIQIRLTEFTNLSTINDRNHFIVEFLVHPPSLSFTTVDTISNLLPGDIGFLEVSCSVLIHIVYSLSNKLCSENHCIHNNK
;
A
#
# COMPACT_ATOMS: atom_id res chain seq x y z
N MET A 1 27.95 9.05 9.99
CA MET A 1 27.54 10.47 10.03
C MET A 1 27.08 11.00 8.66
N GLU A 2 26.77 10.16 7.65
CA GLU A 2 26.60 10.60 6.25
C GLU A 2 25.16 10.65 5.70
N ARG A 3 24.14 10.18 6.43
CA ARG A 3 22.79 10.01 5.82
C ARG A 3 21.92 11.26 5.74
N PHE A 4 22.36 12.39 6.30
CA PHE A 4 21.62 13.66 6.28
C PHE A 4 22.44 14.84 5.75
N SER A 5 23.64 14.59 5.20
CA SER A 5 24.51 15.65 4.66
C SER A 5 23.79 16.51 3.62
N SER A 6 22.97 15.89 2.76
CA SER A 6 22.21 16.59 1.73
C SER A 6 21.12 17.54 2.25
N LEU A 7 20.64 17.37 3.48
CA LEU A 7 19.60 18.24 4.06
C LEU A 7 20.12 19.64 4.42
N SER A 8 21.42 19.80 4.64
CA SER A 8 22.00 21.09 5.05
C SER A 8 23.11 21.57 4.11
N PHE A 9 23.86 20.65 3.49
CA PHE A 9 25.01 21.01 2.65
C PHE A 9 24.67 22.05 1.58
N PHE A 10 23.63 21.81 0.78
CA PHE A 10 23.25 22.73 -0.29
C PHE A 10 22.76 24.07 0.24
N HIS A 11 22.05 24.09 1.37
CA HIS A 11 21.61 25.33 2.01
C HIS A 11 22.81 26.15 2.49
N THR A 12 23.77 25.51 3.17
CA THR A 12 24.98 26.16 3.66
C THR A 12 25.82 26.72 2.50
N VAL A 13 26.06 25.93 1.44
CA VAL A 13 26.83 26.38 0.28
C VAL A 13 26.11 27.52 -0.46
N ALA A 14 24.80 27.39 -0.72
CA ALA A 14 24.04 28.39 -1.45
C ALA A 14 23.97 29.73 -0.70
N GLN A 15 23.89 29.71 0.63
CA GLN A 15 23.85 30.92 1.45
C GLN A 15 25.21 31.60 1.64
N ASN A 16 26.32 30.86 1.55
CA ASN A 16 27.68 31.37 1.78
C ASN A 16 28.47 31.63 0.49
N THR A 17 27.80 31.64 -0.67
CA THR A 17 28.41 31.93 -1.97
C THR A 17 27.78 33.16 -2.60
N HIS A 18 28.38 33.65 -3.70
CA HIS A 18 27.86 34.80 -4.46
C HIS A 18 26.46 34.57 -5.07
N PHE A 19 25.94 33.33 -5.04
CA PHE A 19 24.59 32.98 -5.47
C PHE A 19 23.51 33.20 -4.40
N CYS A 20 23.86 33.72 -3.22
CA CYS A 20 22.93 33.85 -2.09
C CYS A 20 21.64 34.63 -2.43
N THR A 21 21.72 35.60 -3.34
CA THR A 21 20.58 36.39 -3.83
C THR A 21 19.66 35.64 -4.80
N SER A 22 20.13 34.51 -5.34
CA SER A 22 19.38 33.66 -6.28
C SER A 22 18.64 32.51 -5.57
N VAL A 23 18.78 32.37 -4.24
CA VAL A 23 18.17 31.29 -3.47
C VAL A 23 16.71 31.63 -3.19
N ILE A 24 15.80 30.82 -3.74
CA ILE A 24 14.37 30.90 -3.45
C ILE A 24 14.06 29.94 -2.29
N ASN A 25 13.53 30.46 -1.19
CA ASN A 25 13.15 29.66 -0.02
C ASN A 25 11.78 28.97 -0.23
N HIS A 26 11.68 28.16 -1.28
CA HIS A 26 10.49 27.38 -1.56
C HIS A 26 10.89 26.08 -2.27
N TYR A 27 10.47 24.94 -1.72
CA TYR A 27 10.89 23.63 -2.22
C TYR A 27 10.10 23.14 -3.42
N LEU A 28 9.02 23.83 -3.81
CA LEU A 28 8.14 23.49 -4.93
C LEU A 28 7.52 22.08 -4.83
N ARG A 29 7.58 21.49 -3.63
CA ARG A 29 7.23 20.10 -3.35
C ARG A 29 6.41 20.04 -2.08
N PHE A 30 5.36 19.21 -2.11
CA PHE A 30 4.55 18.91 -0.95
C PHE A 30 5.07 17.64 -0.27
N ILE A 31 5.13 17.68 1.06
CA ILE A 31 5.57 16.55 1.88
C ILE A 31 4.58 16.38 3.02
N ASN A 32 3.96 15.20 3.10
CA ASN A 32 2.93 14.89 4.09
C ASN A 32 3.54 14.57 5.48
N TRP A 33 3.89 15.61 6.24
CA TRP A 33 4.46 15.49 7.58
C TRP A 33 3.38 15.40 8.67
N LYS A 34 3.03 14.18 9.07
CA LYS A 34 2.19 13.93 10.26
C LYS A 34 3.06 13.48 11.43
N ARG A 35 3.66 14.44 12.16
CA ARG A 35 4.71 14.18 13.18
C ARG A 35 4.37 13.09 14.21
N PRO A 36 3.17 13.05 14.82
CA PRO A 36 2.84 12.02 15.82
C PRO A 36 2.92 10.59 15.26
N GLN A 37 2.63 10.41 13.98
CA GLN A 37 2.61 9.10 13.31
C GLN A 37 3.93 8.78 12.60
N GLY A 38 4.62 9.81 12.08
CA GLY A 38 5.84 9.66 11.28
C GLY A 38 7.16 9.61 12.06
N CYS A 39 7.15 9.99 13.35
CA CYS A 39 8.36 10.15 14.17
C CYS A 39 8.54 9.04 15.24
N GLY A 40 8.30 7.77 14.88
CA GLY A 40 8.40 6.63 15.82
C GLY A 40 9.80 6.01 16.00
N CYS A 41 10.88 6.74 15.68
CA CYS A 41 12.27 6.26 15.75
C CYS A 41 12.52 4.87 15.09
N LYS A 42 11.83 4.59 13.97
CA LYS A 42 11.85 3.28 13.29
C LYS A 42 13.24 2.83 12.78
N TYR A 43 14.20 3.75 12.68
CA TYR A 43 15.53 3.50 12.14
C TYR A 43 16.63 3.42 13.21
N GLY A 44 16.26 3.36 14.50
CA GLY A 44 17.23 3.29 15.60
C GLY A 44 18.17 2.08 15.53
N SER A 45 17.78 1.00 14.85
CA SER A 45 18.65 -0.17 14.62
C SER A 45 19.72 0.05 13.54
N VAL A 46 19.58 1.09 12.72
CA VAL A 46 20.48 1.36 11.58
C VAL A 46 21.31 2.62 11.81
N VAL A 47 20.83 3.54 12.65
CA VAL A 47 21.50 4.80 12.99
C VAL A 47 21.28 5.16 14.45
N ASP A 48 22.30 5.73 15.10
CA ASP A 48 22.26 6.17 16.51
C ASP A 48 21.48 7.48 16.71
N TRP A 49 20.46 7.72 15.88
CA TRP A 49 19.64 8.93 15.92
C TRP A 49 18.20 8.63 15.55
N CYS A 50 17.26 9.36 16.14
CA CYS A 50 15.84 9.24 15.77
C CYS A 50 15.49 10.20 14.63
N GLY A 51 15.09 9.63 13.49
CA GLY A 51 14.56 10.37 12.35
C GLY A 51 13.04 10.30 12.26
N CYS A 52 12.45 11.28 11.58
CA CYS A 52 11.06 11.23 11.13
C CYS A 52 11.00 10.87 9.63
N SER A 53 9.95 10.15 9.23
CA SER A 53 9.61 9.97 7.82
C SER A 53 8.26 10.62 7.54
N PRO A 54 8.07 11.27 6.37
CA PRO A 54 6.74 11.64 5.94
C PRO A 54 5.91 10.38 5.67
N LEU A 55 4.59 10.52 5.75
CA LEU A 55 3.67 9.44 5.49
C LEU A 55 3.32 9.36 4.00
N ALA A 56 2.88 8.17 3.58
CA ALA A 56 2.21 8.03 2.30
C ALA A 56 0.89 8.81 2.33
N LEU A 57 0.67 9.62 1.29
CA LEU A 57 -0.60 10.26 1.01
C LEU A 57 -1.63 9.18 0.79
N ASN A 58 -2.78 9.36 1.43
CA ASN A 58 -3.71 8.26 1.52
C ASN A 58 -5.11 8.83 1.79
N GLY A 59 -6.05 8.49 0.91
CA GLY A 59 -7.46 8.79 1.09
C GLY A 59 -8.00 10.15 0.74
N PRO A 60 -9.31 10.33 1.00
CA PRO A 60 -10.08 11.45 0.47
C PRO A 60 -9.63 12.75 1.10
N LYS A 61 -9.28 12.75 2.39
CA LYS A 61 -8.74 13.93 3.08
C LYS A 61 -7.42 14.39 2.49
N ASP A 62 -6.50 13.45 2.23
CA ASP A 62 -5.20 13.79 1.64
C ASP A 62 -5.37 14.17 0.15
N ALA A 63 -6.36 13.61 -0.56
CA ALA A 63 -6.75 13.98 -1.92
C ALA A 63 -7.31 15.41 -2.00
N GLU A 64 -8.22 15.76 -1.10
CA GLU A 64 -8.79 17.10 -0.97
C GLU A 64 -7.68 18.11 -0.67
N LEU A 65 -6.80 17.81 0.28
CA LEU A 65 -5.64 18.66 0.56
C LEU A 65 -4.75 18.91 -0.67
N LEU A 66 -4.48 17.88 -1.48
CA LEU A 66 -3.73 18.07 -2.74
C LEU A 66 -4.51 18.94 -3.74
N CYS A 67 -5.83 18.75 -3.83
CA CYS A 67 -6.73 19.56 -4.63
C CYS A 67 -6.71 21.04 -4.24
N GLU A 68 -6.72 21.33 -2.93
CA GLU A 68 -6.63 22.69 -2.39
C GLU A 68 -5.27 23.31 -2.68
N LEU A 69 -4.18 22.59 -2.38
CA LEU A 69 -2.81 23.08 -2.56
C LEU A 69 -2.45 23.36 -4.03
N THR A 70 -3.02 22.59 -4.95
CA THR A 70 -2.80 22.78 -6.40
C THR A 70 -3.79 23.76 -7.03
N GLY A 71 -4.88 24.11 -6.32
CA GLY A 71 -5.94 24.97 -6.83
C GLY A 71 -6.72 24.41 -8.01
N LYS A 72 -6.50 23.14 -8.36
CA LYS A 72 -7.13 22.52 -9.54
C LYS A 72 -8.56 22.05 -9.29
N CYS A 73 -8.98 21.97 -8.03
CA CYS A 73 -10.31 21.47 -7.66
C CYS A 73 -11.16 22.49 -6.91
N LEU A 74 -10.60 23.64 -6.57
CA LEU A 74 -11.32 24.77 -5.96
C LEU A 74 -11.42 25.95 -6.93
N LYS A 75 -12.31 26.88 -6.62
CA LYS A 75 -12.51 28.12 -7.40
C LYS A 75 -11.23 29.01 -7.37
N PRO A 76 -11.04 29.90 -8.35
CA PRO A 76 -9.74 30.43 -8.79
C PRO A 76 -8.95 31.32 -7.81
N ASP A 77 -9.41 31.57 -6.59
CA ASP A 77 -8.98 32.71 -5.77
C ASP A 77 -8.10 32.36 -4.55
N TYR A 78 -7.68 31.11 -4.39
CA TYR A 78 -6.71 30.78 -3.33
C TYR A 78 -5.30 31.05 -3.82
N GLY A 79 -4.52 31.84 -3.07
CA GLY A 79 -3.13 32.20 -3.40
C GLY A 79 -2.23 30.96 -3.48
N LEU A 80 -2.12 30.38 -4.68
CA LEU A 80 -1.38 29.15 -4.92
C LEU A 80 0.12 29.41 -4.84
N GLN A 81 0.77 28.84 -3.83
CA GLN A 81 2.20 28.62 -3.90
C GLN A 81 2.50 27.64 -5.03
N PRO A 82 3.54 27.88 -5.87
CA PRO A 82 3.84 27.00 -6.98
C PRO A 82 4.26 25.61 -6.46
N LEU A 83 3.40 24.62 -6.71
CA LEU A 83 3.59 23.23 -6.30
C LEU A 83 3.65 22.32 -7.54
N PHE A 84 4.77 21.61 -7.72
CA PHE A 84 4.96 20.76 -8.90
C PHE A 84 5.05 19.27 -8.57
N PHE A 85 5.45 18.92 -7.34
CA PHE A 85 5.54 17.51 -6.93
C PHE A 85 5.00 17.30 -5.52
N ALA A 86 4.62 16.07 -5.22
CA ALA A 86 4.24 15.65 -3.88
C ALA A 86 4.92 14.31 -3.52
N ARG A 87 5.10 14.05 -2.23
CA ARG A 87 5.56 12.75 -1.69
C ARG A 87 5.02 12.51 -0.28
N LYS A 88 4.90 11.27 0.19
CA LYS A 88 5.18 10.00 -0.49
C LYS A 88 3.89 9.41 -1.06
N PHE A 89 4.00 8.62 -2.12
CA PHE A 89 2.91 7.80 -2.65
C PHE A 89 3.36 6.33 -2.60
N ASP A 90 2.45 5.43 -2.27
CA ASP A 90 2.73 4.00 -2.15
C ASP A 90 1.49 3.21 -2.56
N SER A 91 1.60 2.45 -3.65
CA SER A 91 0.49 1.69 -4.23
C SER A 91 0.01 0.55 -3.33
N THR A 92 0.84 0.10 -2.38
CA THR A 92 0.49 -0.94 -1.39
C THR A 92 -0.33 -0.36 -0.24
N ILE A 93 -0.22 0.96 -0.01
CA ILE A 93 -0.99 1.70 1.00
C ILE A 93 -2.28 2.25 0.38
N ASP A 94 -2.16 2.88 -0.79
CA ASP A 94 -3.28 3.50 -1.48
C ASP A 94 -2.97 3.72 -2.96
N LEU A 95 -3.46 2.82 -3.82
CA LEU A 95 -3.37 3.01 -5.27
C LEU A 95 -4.34 4.10 -5.76
N GLY A 96 -5.46 4.32 -5.09
CA GLY A 96 -6.50 5.23 -5.56
C GLY A 96 -6.10 6.70 -5.51
N ILE A 97 -5.30 7.12 -4.52
CA ILE A 97 -4.74 8.48 -4.49
C ILE A 97 -3.79 8.74 -5.67
N ILE A 98 -3.06 7.70 -6.13
CA ILE A 98 -2.17 7.81 -7.29
C ILE A 98 -3.02 8.00 -8.55
N ASN A 99 -4.05 7.18 -8.71
CA ASN A 99 -5.02 7.29 -9.79
C ASN A 99 -5.66 8.69 -9.80
N PHE A 100 -6.11 9.19 -8.65
CA PHE A 100 -6.64 10.53 -8.50
C PHE A 100 -5.68 11.62 -8.98
N VAL A 101 -4.39 11.55 -8.63
CA VAL A 101 -3.39 12.52 -9.12
C VAL A 101 -3.28 12.46 -10.65
N VAL A 102 -3.22 11.25 -11.23
CA VAL A 102 -3.09 11.05 -12.67
C VAL A 102 -4.31 11.60 -13.43
N TYR A 103 -5.51 11.26 -12.99
CA TYR A 103 -6.74 11.61 -13.70
C TYR A 103 -7.22 13.02 -13.40
N LYS A 104 -7.20 13.45 -12.13
CA LYS A 104 -7.80 14.72 -11.71
C LYS A 104 -6.82 15.87 -11.73
N LEU A 105 -5.61 15.68 -11.20
CA LEU A 105 -4.64 16.78 -11.10
C LEU A 105 -3.80 16.93 -12.38
N LEU A 106 -3.47 15.83 -13.05
CA LEU A 106 -2.69 15.86 -14.30
C LEU A 106 -3.57 15.83 -15.55
N GLU A 107 -4.88 15.60 -15.42
CA GLU A 107 -5.86 15.56 -16.53
C GLU A 107 -5.46 14.58 -17.65
N ARG A 108 -4.77 13.48 -17.29
CA ARG A 108 -4.32 12.46 -18.25
C ARG A 108 -5.37 11.37 -18.43
N SER A 109 -6.45 11.70 -19.14
CA SER A 109 -7.49 10.73 -19.55
C SER A 109 -7.03 9.74 -20.61
N ASP A 110 -6.05 10.13 -21.41
CA ASP A 110 -5.66 9.44 -22.66
C ASP A 110 -4.90 8.13 -22.40
N VAL A 111 -4.35 7.99 -21.18
CA VAL A 111 -3.64 6.80 -20.72
C VAL A 111 -4.63 5.66 -20.39
N ALA A 112 -5.87 5.99 -20.03
CA ALA A 112 -6.90 5.01 -19.63
C ALA A 112 -7.66 4.37 -20.80
N VAL A 113 -7.76 5.03 -21.96
CA VAL A 113 -8.55 4.52 -23.09
C VAL A 113 -7.98 3.20 -23.65
N ASN A 114 -6.69 2.93 -23.41
CA ASN A 114 -6.02 1.71 -23.86
C ASN A 114 -5.67 0.70 -22.75
N LEU A 115 -5.84 1.04 -21.47
CA LEU A 115 -5.52 0.15 -20.36
C LEU A 115 -6.81 -0.26 -19.64
N ARG A 116 -7.24 -1.51 -19.88
CA ARG A 116 -8.50 -2.05 -19.30
C ARG A 116 -8.47 -2.25 -17.77
N ASN A 117 -7.33 -2.02 -17.09
CA ASN A 117 -7.08 -2.50 -15.71
C ASN A 117 -6.37 -1.47 -14.79
N ASP A 118 -6.63 -0.17 -14.92
CA ASP A 118 -5.91 0.89 -14.17
C ASP A 118 -6.09 0.88 -12.65
N ASN A 119 -7.04 0.09 -12.15
CA ASN A 119 -7.34 -0.02 -10.73
C ASN A 119 -6.59 -1.16 -10.04
N TYR A 120 -5.69 -1.87 -10.72
CA TYR A 120 -4.93 -2.99 -10.15
C TYR A 120 -3.43 -2.70 -10.10
N TYR A 121 -2.80 -3.12 -9.01
CA TYR A 121 -1.36 -3.07 -8.84
C TYR A 121 -0.85 -4.44 -8.38
N LEU A 122 0.17 -4.96 -9.08
CA LEU A 122 0.82 -6.23 -8.76
C LEU A 122 2.21 -5.94 -8.21
N GLU A 123 2.43 -6.32 -6.95
CA GLU A 123 3.75 -6.25 -6.33
C GLU A 123 4.36 -7.64 -6.24
N ASN A 124 5.57 -7.82 -6.77
CA ASN A 124 6.28 -9.08 -6.62
C ASN A 124 6.80 -9.23 -5.19
N ILE A 125 6.34 -10.26 -4.48
CA ILE A 125 6.75 -10.56 -3.10
C ILE A 125 7.73 -11.74 -3.01
N TYR A 126 7.91 -12.48 -4.11
CA TYR A 126 8.87 -13.56 -4.24
C TYR A 126 9.20 -13.80 -5.71
N SER A 127 10.49 -13.77 -6.05
CA SER A 127 11.01 -14.14 -7.36
C SER A 127 12.03 -15.28 -7.23
N LYS A 128 11.84 -16.36 -7.98
CA LYS A 128 12.81 -17.47 -8.00
C LYS A 128 14.21 -17.01 -8.43
N GLU A 129 14.29 -16.06 -9.35
CA GLU A 129 15.58 -15.60 -9.89
C GLU A 129 16.35 -14.75 -8.86
N GLU A 130 15.63 -13.92 -8.10
CA GLU A 130 16.26 -12.98 -7.16
C GLU A 130 16.40 -13.56 -5.74
N ASP A 131 15.39 -14.31 -5.26
CA ASP A 131 15.30 -14.75 -3.87
C ASP A 131 15.93 -16.13 -3.62
N SER A 132 16.23 -16.91 -4.65
CA SER A 132 16.82 -18.25 -4.48
C SER A 132 18.24 -18.23 -3.89
N LEU A 133 18.93 -17.09 -3.99
CA LEU A 133 20.32 -16.91 -3.55
C LEU A 133 20.44 -16.20 -2.20
N ILE A 134 19.33 -15.78 -1.59
CA ILE A 134 19.35 -14.91 -0.40
C ILE A 134 19.23 -15.75 0.88
N GLU A 135 20.31 -15.79 1.66
CA GLU A 135 20.35 -16.39 3.00
C GLU A 135 19.69 -15.49 4.07
N ASN A 136 18.41 -15.17 3.88
CA ASN A 136 17.62 -14.47 4.90
C ASN A 136 16.58 -15.43 5.51
N PRO A 137 16.59 -15.69 6.83
CA PRO A 137 15.69 -16.66 7.45
C PRO A 137 14.21 -16.30 7.28
N HIS A 138 13.86 -15.02 7.23
CA HIS A 138 12.49 -14.58 6.97
C HIS A 138 12.06 -14.85 5.52
N ARG A 139 12.94 -14.57 4.54
CA ARG A 139 12.68 -14.88 3.13
C ARG A 139 12.60 -16.39 2.89
N GLN A 140 13.44 -17.18 3.57
CA GLN A 140 13.35 -18.63 3.54
C GLN A 140 12.02 -19.14 4.10
N THR A 141 11.53 -18.57 5.20
CA THR A 141 10.24 -18.93 5.78
C THR A 141 9.09 -18.62 4.81
N LEU A 142 9.09 -17.41 4.22
CA LEU A 142 8.10 -17.03 3.20
C LEU A 142 8.18 -17.95 1.99
N TYR A 143 9.38 -18.24 1.48
CA TYR A 143 9.59 -19.17 0.38
C TYR A 143 9.03 -20.56 0.68
N LEU A 144 9.32 -21.13 1.86
CA LEU A 144 8.81 -22.44 2.26
C LEU A 144 7.28 -22.43 2.35
N ALA A 145 6.68 -21.38 2.91
CA ALA A 145 5.23 -21.23 2.97
C ALA A 145 4.60 -21.15 1.56
N LEU A 146 5.13 -20.30 0.68
CA LEU A 146 4.66 -20.15 -0.70
C LEU A 146 4.86 -21.44 -1.50
N LYS A 147 5.97 -22.15 -1.33
CA LYS A 147 6.24 -23.44 -1.96
C LYS A 147 5.28 -24.53 -1.48
N CYS A 148 4.95 -24.56 -0.20
CA CYS A 148 3.94 -25.47 0.35
C CYS A 148 2.56 -25.15 -0.21
N LEU A 149 2.18 -23.88 -0.27
CA LEU A 149 0.93 -23.42 -0.85
C LEU A 149 0.84 -23.76 -2.34
N SER A 150 1.87 -23.46 -3.13
CA SER A 150 1.93 -23.73 -4.56
C SER A 150 1.76 -25.23 -4.84
N ARG A 151 2.41 -26.07 -4.05
CA ARG A 151 2.29 -27.54 -4.10
C ARG A 151 0.86 -28.00 -3.82
N LYS A 152 0.22 -27.43 -2.80
CA LYS A 152 -1.17 -27.75 -2.46
C LYS A 152 -2.15 -27.35 -3.57
N LEU A 153 -1.96 -26.18 -4.18
CA LEU A 153 -2.80 -25.68 -5.28
C LEU A 153 -2.71 -26.58 -6.51
N ILE A 154 -1.49 -26.95 -6.92
CA ILE A 154 -1.28 -27.87 -8.05
C ILE A 154 -1.88 -29.24 -7.76
N TYR A 155 -1.67 -29.78 -6.55
CA TYR A 155 -2.25 -31.07 -6.17
C TYR A 155 -3.79 -31.05 -6.29
N GLN A 156 -4.43 -30.00 -5.79
CA GLN A 156 -5.89 -29.84 -5.90
C GLN A 156 -6.35 -29.66 -7.36
N PHE A 157 -5.64 -28.86 -8.15
CA PHE A 157 -5.94 -28.64 -9.56
C PHE A 157 -5.87 -29.96 -10.36
N LEU A 158 -4.77 -30.71 -10.24
CA LEU A 158 -4.57 -31.97 -10.94
C LEU A 158 -5.58 -33.04 -10.54
N ARG A 159 -5.90 -33.13 -9.23
CA ARG A 159 -6.91 -34.05 -8.71
C ARG A 159 -8.30 -33.74 -9.31
N ASN A 160 -8.67 -32.47 -9.40
CA ASN A 160 -9.95 -32.05 -9.98
C ASN A 160 -10.02 -32.30 -11.49
N SER A 161 -8.87 -32.29 -12.17
CA SER A 161 -8.77 -32.56 -13.61
C SER A 161 -8.56 -34.04 -13.95
N ASN A 162 -8.72 -34.98 -13.01
CA ASN A 162 -8.51 -36.43 -13.18
C ASN A 162 -7.11 -36.85 -13.67
N TYR A 163 -6.08 -36.03 -13.43
CA TYR A 163 -4.68 -36.40 -13.69
C TYR A 163 -4.05 -37.05 -12.46
N ASN A 164 -3.07 -37.94 -12.65
CA ASN A 164 -2.30 -38.49 -11.55
C ASN A 164 -1.48 -37.35 -10.89
N PRO A 165 -1.78 -36.96 -9.64
CA PRO A 165 -1.14 -35.82 -9.01
C PRO A 165 0.36 -36.06 -8.77
N ASP A 166 0.78 -37.30 -8.51
CA ASP A 166 2.14 -37.61 -8.05
C ASP A 166 3.21 -37.44 -9.14
N LEU A 167 2.86 -37.64 -10.42
CA LEU A 167 3.80 -37.56 -11.54
C LEU A 167 4.17 -36.11 -11.92
N LEU A 168 3.19 -35.20 -11.86
CA LEU A 168 3.34 -33.79 -12.21
C LEU A 168 3.73 -32.92 -11.00
N TYR A 169 3.48 -33.40 -9.79
CA TYR A 169 3.85 -32.75 -8.54
C TYR A 169 5.37 -32.57 -8.40
N VAL A 170 6.17 -33.60 -8.73
CA VAL A 170 7.65 -33.57 -8.68
C VAL A 170 8.23 -32.58 -9.70
N LYS A 171 7.50 -32.37 -10.80
CA LYS A 171 7.89 -31.55 -11.95
C LYS A 171 7.45 -30.09 -11.86
N SER A 172 6.77 -29.72 -10.78
CA SER A 172 6.29 -28.35 -10.53
C SER A 172 7.34 -27.50 -9.82
N SER A 173 7.53 -26.26 -10.28
CA SER A 173 8.42 -25.30 -9.62
C SER A 173 7.75 -23.94 -9.47
N LEU A 174 7.69 -23.42 -8.24
CA LEU A 174 7.29 -22.04 -7.96
C LEU A 174 8.24 -21.07 -8.70
N LEU A 175 7.67 -20.18 -9.50
CA LEU A 175 8.41 -19.13 -10.20
C LEU A 175 8.34 -17.81 -9.43
N ASN A 176 7.15 -17.22 -9.37
CA ASN A 176 6.93 -15.92 -8.76
C ASN A 176 5.68 -15.94 -7.89
N SER A 177 5.60 -15.02 -6.94
CA SER A 177 4.37 -14.73 -6.20
C SER A 177 4.18 -13.22 -6.11
N PHE A 178 2.95 -12.77 -6.36
CA PHE A 178 2.60 -11.35 -6.34
C PHE A 178 1.49 -11.11 -5.34
N ALA A 179 1.52 -9.96 -4.67
CA ALA A 179 0.37 -9.38 -4.00
C ALA A 179 -0.42 -8.51 -4.98
N LEU A 180 -1.73 -8.74 -5.09
CA LEU A 180 -2.63 -8.00 -5.96
C LEU A 180 -3.40 -6.97 -5.13
N PHE A 181 -3.09 -5.70 -5.36
CA PHE A 181 -3.79 -4.56 -4.77
C PHE A 181 -4.84 -4.05 -5.74
N ASN A 182 -5.97 -3.60 -5.19
CA ASN A 182 -7.11 -3.17 -5.96
C ASN A 182 -7.65 -1.83 -5.43
N ALA A 183 -7.79 -0.85 -6.32
CA ALA A 183 -8.38 0.45 -6.06
C ALA A 183 -9.85 0.55 -6.50
N THR A 184 -10.49 -0.52 -6.99
CA THR A 184 -11.91 -0.51 -7.36
C THR A 184 -12.75 -0.02 -6.19
N GLY A 185 -13.51 1.06 -6.40
CA GLY A 185 -14.24 1.74 -5.34
C GLY A 185 -13.71 3.12 -4.98
N TRP A 186 -12.59 3.56 -5.58
CA TRP A 186 -12.20 4.96 -5.60
C TRP A 186 -12.96 5.81 -6.63
N GLU A 187 -13.77 5.20 -7.50
CA GLU A 187 -14.53 5.93 -8.52
C GLU A 187 -15.67 6.79 -7.92
N GLU A 188 -16.11 6.46 -6.70
CA GLU A 188 -17.06 7.26 -5.92
C GLU A 188 -16.49 8.66 -5.57
N PHE A 189 -15.16 8.85 -5.62
CA PHE A 189 -14.52 10.15 -5.33
C PHE A 189 -14.60 11.17 -6.45
N TYR A 190 -15.02 10.78 -7.67
CA TYR A 190 -15.12 11.72 -8.79
C TYR A 190 -16.32 12.66 -8.70
N HIS A 191 -17.36 12.27 -7.95
CA HIS A 191 -18.67 12.93 -8.00
C HIS A 191 -19.31 13.26 -6.63
N ILE A 192 -18.73 12.85 -5.50
CA ILE A 192 -19.35 13.01 -4.18
C ILE A 192 -18.71 14.20 -3.42
N PRO A 193 -19.50 15.09 -2.78
CA PRO A 193 -18.99 16.18 -1.94
C PRO A 193 -18.20 15.70 -0.71
N SER A 194 -17.17 16.43 -0.31
CA SER A 194 -16.19 16.02 0.70
C SER A 194 -16.74 15.63 2.08
N ASN A 195 -17.92 16.11 2.44
CA ASN A 195 -18.54 15.85 3.75
C ASN A 195 -19.19 14.46 3.87
N GLU A 196 -19.58 13.79 2.78
CA GLU A 196 -20.16 12.43 2.83
C GLU A 196 -19.11 11.31 2.74
N LEU A 197 -17.89 11.66 2.33
CA LEU A 197 -16.79 10.74 2.01
C LEU A 197 -16.10 10.10 3.22
N LEU A 198 -16.30 10.66 4.42
CA LEU A 198 -15.63 10.20 5.63
C LEU A 198 -16.10 8.80 6.08
N ASN A 199 -17.36 8.47 5.82
CA ASN A 199 -18.03 7.32 6.44
C ASN A 199 -17.90 6.03 5.63
N THR A 200 -17.73 6.10 4.30
CA THR A 200 -17.70 4.92 3.41
C THR A 200 -16.30 4.36 3.18
N TRP A 201 -15.28 5.20 3.36
CA TRP A 201 -13.95 4.91 2.83
C TRP A 201 -13.11 3.96 3.68
N VAL A 202 -13.42 3.83 4.98
CA VAL A 202 -12.63 2.99 5.90
C VAL A 202 -12.86 1.49 5.66
N ASN A 203 -13.98 1.09 5.06
CA ASN A 203 -14.33 -0.34 4.89
C ASN A 203 -13.49 -1.07 3.82
N LYS A 204 -12.89 -0.37 2.84
CA LYS A 204 -12.17 -1.02 1.72
C LYS A 204 -10.70 -1.33 2.01
N ARG A 205 -10.12 -0.83 3.11
CA ARG A 205 -8.68 -0.97 3.41
C ARG A 205 -8.28 -2.19 4.23
N ASN A 206 -9.24 -2.86 4.86
CA ASN A 206 -8.95 -3.97 5.77
C ASN A 206 -8.98 -5.34 5.06
N ILE A 207 -8.87 -5.35 3.73
CA ILE A 207 -8.89 -6.58 2.93
C ILE A 207 -7.45 -6.97 2.63
N VAL A 208 -7.06 -8.15 3.11
CA VAL A 208 -5.74 -8.72 2.79
C VAL A 208 -5.65 -8.91 1.27
N PRO A 209 -4.60 -8.40 0.60
CA PRO A 209 -4.49 -8.49 -0.84
C PRO A 209 -4.45 -9.95 -1.30
N PRO A 210 -5.21 -10.33 -2.35
CA PRO A 210 -5.08 -11.64 -2.97
C PRO A 210 -3.65 -11.90 -3.46
N LEU A 211 -3.26 -13.17 -3.50
CA LEU A 211 -1.96 -13.59 -4.02
C LEU A 211 -2.11 -14.17 -5.42
N VAL A 212 -1.24 -13.78 -6.35
CA VAL A 212 -1.08 -14.43 -7.64
C VAL A 212 0.17 -15.30 -7.58
N ILE A 213 0.01 -16.63 -7.72
CA ILE A 213 1.11 -17.59 -7.63
C ILE A 213 1.37 -18.19 -9.01
N GLN A 214 2.57 -17.94 -9.55
CA GLN A 214 3.02 -18.48 -10.82
C GLN A 214 3.82 -19.77 -10.62
N ILE A 215 3.37 -20.84 -11.26
CA ILE A 215 3.98 -22.18 -11.13
C ILE A 215 4.30 -22.71 -12.51
N ARG A 216 5.55 -23.13 -12.70
CA ARG A 216 5.98 -23.81 -13.91
C ARG A 216 5.77 -25.32 -13.78
N LEU A 217 5.16 -25.91 -14.79
CA LEU A 217 5.01 -27.35 -14.97
C LEU A 217 5.89 -27.80 -16.12
N THR A 218 6.70 -28.84 -15.90
CA THR A 218 7.49 -29.51 -16.93
C THR A 218 6.75 -30.75 -17.41
N GLU A 219 6.58 -30.87 -18.74
CA GLU A 219 5.99 -32.02 -19.46
C GLU A 219 4.49 -32.30 -19.20
N PHE A 220 3.64 -32.08 -20.22
CA PHE A 220 2.21 -32.42 -20.21
C PHE A 220 1.95 -33.48 -21.28
N THR A 221 2.20 -34.76 -20.98
CA THR A 221 2.23 -35.85 -21.99
C THR A 221 0.84 -36.34 -22.44
N ASN A 222 -0.21 -35.52 -22.36
CA ASN A 222 -1.57 -35.92 -22.77
C ASN A 222 -2.29 -34.94 -23.72
N LEU A 223 -1.58 -33.98 -24.33
CA LEU A 223 -2.00 -33.39 -25.60
C LEU A 223 -1.18 -34.05 -26.71
N SER A 224 -1.76 -35.03 -27.38
CA SER A 224 -1.13 -35.95 -28.33
C SER A 224 -0.58 -35.33 -29.63
N THR A 225 -0.28 -34.02 -29.69
CA THR A 225 0.19 -33.37 -30.93
C THR A 225 1.11 -32.15 -30.74
N ILE A 226 1.76 -31.94 -29.58
CA ILE A 226 2.66 -30.77 -29.44
C ILE A 226 3.98 -31.13 -28.73
N ASN A 227 5.07 -30.96 -29.48
CA ASN A 227 6.50 -31.17 -29.16
C ASN A 227 6.93 -31.15 -27.67
N ASP A 228 7.85 -32.07 -27.35
CA ASP A 228 8.55 -32.35 -26.06
C ASP A 228 9.38 -31.19 -25.44
N ARG A 229 9.08 -29.91 -25.72
CA ARG A 229 9.78 -28.75 -25.13
C ARG A 229 8.89 -27.78 -24.37
N ASN A 230 7.60 -28.05 -24.29
CA ASN A 230 6.66 -27.06 -23.79
C ASN A 230 6.54 -27.13 -22.25
N HIS A 231 7.06 -26.09 -21.62
CA HIS A 231 6.81 -25.78 -20.22
C HIS A 231 5.54 -24.94 -20.15
N PHE A 232 4.64 -25.26 -19.22
CA PHE A 232 3.44 -24.46 -18.99
C PHE A 232 3.61 -23.64 -17.72
N ILE A 233 3.15 -22.39 -17.75
CA ILE A 233 3.04 -21.56 -16.56
C ILE A 233 1.56 -21.50 -16.20
N VAL A 234 1.24 -21.89 -14.96
CA VAL A 234 -0.10 -21.79 -14.40
C VAL A 234 -0.07 -20.69 -13.34
N GLU A 235 -1.05 -19.78 -13.43
CA GLU A 235 -1.23 -18.70 -12.48
C GLU A 235 -2.48 -18.99 -11.64
N PHE A 236 -2.31 -19.02 -10.32
CA PHE A 236 -3.41 -19.16 -9.38
C PHE A 236 -3.66 -17.84 -8.67
N LEU A 237 -4.91 -17.35 -8.72
CA LEU A 237 -5.38 -16.27 -7.86
C LEU A 237 -5.92 -16.86 -6.55
N VAL A 238 -5.25 -16.56 -5.45
CA VAL A 238 -5.54 -17.09 -4.11
C VAL A 238 -6.03 -15.97 -3.21
N HIS A 239 -7.24 -16.13 -2.68
CA HIS A 239 -7.79 -15.21 -1.69
C HIS A 239 -7.49 -15.75 -0.29
N PRO A 240 -6.68 -15.05 0.52
CA PRO A 240 -6.45 -15.46 1.90
C PRO A 240 -7.76 -15.42 2.70
N PRO A 241 -8.00 -16.39 3.60
CA PRO A 241 -9.19 -16.38 4.44
C PRO A 241 -9.13 -15.19 5.40
N SER A 242 -10.13 -14.31 5.34
CA SER A 242 -10.28 -13.20 6.28
C SER A 242 -10.77 -13.73 7.63
N LEU A 243 -9.87 -13.92 8.59
CA LEU A 243 -10.22 -14.09 10.01
C LEU A 243 -10.26 -12.71 10.68
N SER A 244 -11.00 -11.77 10.10
CA SER A 244 -11.21 -10.44 10.67
C SER A 244 -12.51 -10.41 11.45
N PHE A 245 -12.44 -10.14 12.75
CA PHE A 245 -13.62 -9.84 13.55
C PHE A 245 -13.87 -8.34 13.46
N THR A 246 -14.88 -7.95 12.69
CA THR A 246 -15.43 -6.58 12.72
C THR A 246 -16.64 -6.61 13.64
N THR A 247 -16.71 -5.71 14.61
CA THR A 247 -17.96 -5.48 15.36
C THR A 247 -19.08 -5.15 14.38
N VAL A 248 -20.31 -5.58 14.70
CA VAL A 248 -21.50 -5.46 13.85
C VAL A 248 -21.87 -4.00 13.54
N ASP A 249 -21.33 -3.05 14.31
CA ASP A 249 -21.58 -1.62 14.18
C ASP A 249 -20.71 -0.94 13.12
N THR A 250 -21.32 -0.08 12.30
CA THR A 250 -20.60 0.82 11.40
C THR A 250 -19.69 1.74 12.21
N ILE A 251 -18.56 2.18 11.63
CA ILE A 251 -17.57 3.03 12.34
C ILE A 251 -18.19 4.29 12.95
N SER A 252 -19.28 4.80 12.37
CA SER A 252 -20.09 5.91 12.88
C SER A 252 -20.72 5.65 14.26
N ASN A 253 -20.89 4.39 14.64
CA ASN A 253 -21.61 3.95 15.84
C ASN A 253 -20.66 3.42 16.92
N LEU A 254 -19.35 3.34 16.66
CA LEU A 254 -18.37 2.89 17.64
C LEU A 254 -18.25 3.90 18.78
N LEU A 255 -18.50 3.44 20.00
CA LEU A 255 -18.30 4.19 21.22
C LEU A 255 -16.81 4.14 21.66
N PRO A 256 -16.35 5.12 22.48
CA PRO A 256 -15.03 5.03 23.09
C PRO A 256 -14.91 3.74 23.90
N GLY A 257 -13.97 2.85 23.51
CA GLY A 257 -13.77 1.54 24.13
C GLY A 257 -14.11 0.35 23.23
N ASP A 258 -14.81 0.58 22.11
CA ASP A 258 -15.18 -0.48 21.17
C ASP A 258 -13.98 -0.91 20.29
N ILE A 259 -13.93 -2.20 19.97
CA ILE A 259 -12.93 -2.78 19.07
C ILE A 259 -13.46 -2.73 17.64
N GLY A 260 -13.07 -1.72 16.87
CA GLY A 260 -13.50 -1.59 15.48
C GLY A 260 -12.89 -2.62 14.52
N PHE A 261 -11.68 -3.10 14.81
CA PHE A 261 -10.96 -4.08 13.99
C PHE A 261 -9.82 -4.74 14.78
N LEU A 262 -9.62 -6.05 14.57
CA LEU A 262 -8.51 -6.81 15.13
C LEU A 262 -7.82 -7.63 14.03
N GLU A 263 -6.51 -7.44 13.91
CA GLU A 263 -5.64 -8.22 13.03
C GLU A 263 -4.42 -8.71 13.81
N VAL A 264 -4.04 -9.96 13.54
CA VAL A 264 -2.82 -10.57 14.07
C VAL A 264 -1.89 -10.85 12.91
N SER A 265 -0.76 -10.15 12.84
CA SER A 265 0.26 -10.33 11.81
C SER A 265 1.65 -10.46 12.43
N CYS A 266 2.56 -11.11 11.71
CA CYS A 266 3.93 -11.36 12.18
C CYS A 266 4.92 -10.53 11.34
N SER A 267 4.98 -9.25 11.67
CA SER A 267 6.06 -8.34 11.31
C SER A 267 6.06 -7.19 12.33
N VAL A 268 6.53 -7.49 13.53
CA VAL A 268 6.86 -6.54 14.62
C VAL A 268 5.69 -5.71 15.19
N LEU A 269 4.44 -5.80 14.70
CA LEU A 269 3.30 -5.13 15.34
C LEU A 269 2.03 -5.99 15.30
N ILE A 270 1.52 -6.33 16.49
CA ILE A 270 0.09 -6.57 16.68
C ILE A 270 -0.56 -5.18 16.60
N HIS A 271 -1.29 -4.90 15.53
CA HIS A 271 -2.10 -3.69 15.43
C HIS A 271 -3.45 -3.93 16.11
N ILE A 272 -3.53 -3.60 17.39
CA ILE A 272 -4.83 -3.41 18.06
C ILE A 272 -5.25 -1.96 17.77
N VAL A 273 -6.19 -1.78 16.84
CA VAL A 273 -6.77 -0.45 16.61
C VAL A 273 -7.87 -0.22 17.64
N TYR A 274 -7.54 0.47 18.72
CA TYR A 274 -8.54 1.05 19.61
C TYR A 274 -9.14 2.29 18.95
N SER A 275 -10.47 2.37 18.89
CA SER A 275 -11.14 3.65 18.66
C SER A 275 -11.04 4.49 19.94
N LEU A 276 -9.93 5.22 20.09
CA LEU A 276 -9.84 6.30 21.08
C LEU A 276 -10.40 7.57 20.44
N SER A 277 -11.72 7.70 20.46
CA SER A 277 -12.34 9.01 20.27
C SER A 277 -12.09 9.85 21.52
N ASN A 278 -10.94 10.54 21.55
CA ASN A 278 -10.74 11.64 22.48
C ASN A 278 -11.80 12.70 22.18
N LYS A 279 -12.82 12.81 23.03
CA LYS A 279 -13.48 14.09 23.23
C LYS A 279 -12.40 15.05 23.75
N LEU A 280 -11.96 15.94 22.87
CA LEU A 280 -11.32 17.19 23.26
C LEU A 280 -12.21 17.82 24.34
N CYS A 281 -11.69 17.91 25.57
CA CYS A 281 -12.21 18.87 26.53
C CYS A 281 -12.04 20.25 25.89
N SER A 282 -13.15 20.87 25.50
CA SER A 282 -13.17 22.30 25.26
C SER A 282 -12.98 22.99 26.62
N GLU A 283 -12.12 24.00 26.64
CA GLU A 283 -11.97 24.95 27.74
C GLU A 283 -13.37 25.36 28.25
N ASN A 284 -13.58 25.23 29.56
CA ASN A 284 -14.81 25.52 30.32
C ASN A 284 -15.90 24.43 30.40
N HIS A 285 -15.57 23.27 30.99
CA HIS A 285 -16.33 22.68 32.12
C HIS A 285 -15.88 21.24 32.40
N CYS A 286 -14.99 21.07 33.38
CA CYS A 286 -14.86 19.82 34.13
C CYS A 286 -15.49 20.04 35.51
N ILE A 287 -16.72 19.54 35.72
CA ILE A 287 -17.29 19.44 37.06
C ILE A 287 -16.86 18.10 37.62
N HIS A 288 -15.91 18.13 38.55
CA HIS A 288 -15.66 17.05 39.49
C HIS A 288 -16.90 16.89 40.37
N ASN A 289 -17.55 15.72 40.33
CA ASN A 289 -18.36 15.28 41.47
C ASN A 289 -17.57 14.22 42.23
N ASN A 290 -16.88 14.69 43.26
CA ASN A 290 -16.56 13.88 44.43
C ASN A 290 -17.86 13.63 45.20
N LYS A 291 -18.26 12.37 45.30
CA LYS A 291 -18.77 11.73 46.53
C LYS A 291 -18.90 10.23 46.30
#